data_AF-A0A2I5THL8-F1
#
_entry.id   AF-A0A2I5THL8-F1
#
_cell.length_a   1.000
_cell.length_b   1.000
_cell.length_c   1.000
_cell.angle_alpha   90.00
_cell.angle_beta   90.00
_cell.angle_gamma   90.00
#
_symmetry.space_group_name_H-M   'P 1'
#
loop_
_entity.id
_entity.type
_entity.pdbx_description
1 polymer ?
#
loop_
_entity_poly.entity_id
_entity_poly.type
_entity_poly.pdbx_seq_one_letter_code
_entity_poly.pdbx_strand_id
1 'polypeptide(L)'
;MKKIYVLAPFNFNNGSEQKHFSVGFHEVDDDVADHWFVKAHCSPNGEAPTVADDPRIADLESQLTDKDVKIAELEAKLTEATTNGKKSKPADA
;
A
#
# COMPACT_ATOMS: atom_id res chain seq x y z
N MET A 1 -16.67 14.19 -23.34
CA MET A 1 -15.99 14.06 -22.03
C MET A 1 -15.90 12.59 -21.68
N LYS A 2 -14.68 12.03 -21.70
CA LYS A 2 -14.34 10.65 -21.32
C LYS A 2 -13.48 10.65 -20.06
N LYS A 3 -13.63 9.60 -19.26
CA LYS A 3 -12.79 9.35 -18.10
C LYS A 3 -11.59 8.48 -18.50
N ILE A 4 -10.39 8.94 -18.18
CA ILE A 4 -9.13 8.20 -18.39
C ILE A 4 -8.45 7.96 -17.05
N TYR A 5 -7.65 6.90 -16.94
CA TYR A 5 -6.72 6.70 -15.83
C TYR A 5 -5.29 6.77 -16.34
N VAL A 6 -4.53 7.75 -15.88
CA VAL A 6 -3.13 7.96 -16.26
C VAL A 6 -2.24 7.05 -15.42
N LEU A 7 -1.45 6.19 -16.07
CA LEU A 7 -0.54 5.24 -15.42
C LEU A 7 0.82 5.87 -15.10
N ALA A 8 1.34 6.69 -16.01
CA ALA A 8 2.59 7.42 -15.84
C ALA A 8 2.37 8.90 -16.14
N PRO A 9 2.88 9.83 -15.33
CA PRO A 9 2.62 11.25 -15.55
C PRO A 9 3.27 11.74 -16.84
N PHE A 10 2.59 12.61 -17.58
CA PHE A 10 3.09 13.13 -18.85
C PHE A 10 2.61 14.56 -19.11
N ASN A 11 3.25 15.23 -20.07
CA ASN A 11 2.80 16.51 -20.60
C ASN A 11 2.19 16.28 -21.97
N PHE A 12 0.93 16.65 -22.14
CA PHE A 12 0.22 16.60 -23.41
C PHE A 12 0.35 17.93 -24.14
N ASN A 13 0.59 17.87 -25.45
CA ASN A 13 0.53 19.01 -26.34
C ASN A 13 0.01 18.55 -27.70
N ASN A 14 -1.10 19.13 -28.16
CA ASN A 14 -1.70 18.85 -29.47
C ASN A 14 -1.62 20.05 -30.44
N GLY A 15 -0.86 21.08 -30.10
CA GLY A 15 -0.73 22.33 -30.85
C GLY A 15 -1.77 23.40 -30.49
N SER A 16 -2.90 23.02 -29.89
CA SER A 16 -3.94 23.95 -29.44
C SER A 16 -4.00 24.10 -27.92
N GLU A 17 -3.69 23.02 -27.20
CA GLU A 17 -3.59 23.00 -25.75
C GLU A 17 -2.28 22.35 -25.28
N GLN A 18 -1.82 22.79 -24.10
CA GLN A 18 -0.75 22.14 -23.36
C GLN A 18 -1.22 21.90 -21.93
N LYS A 19 -1.20 20.64 -21.49
CA LYS A 19 -1.71 20.24 -20.18
C LYS A 19 -0.82 19.17 -19.55
N HIS A 20 -0.54 19.33 -18.26
CA HIS A 20 0.11 18.30 -17.46
C HIS A 20 -0.92 17.30 -16.92
N PHE A 21 -0.62 16.01 -17.05
CA PHE A 21 -1.42 14.92 -16.51
C PHE A 21 -0.62 14.18 -15.44
N SER A 22 -1.07 14.26 -14.19
CA SER A 22 -0.58 13.44 -13.09
C SER A 22 -1.17 12.03 -13.16
N VAL A 23 -0.57 11.07 -12.45
CA VAL A 23 -1.17 9.74 -12.25
C VAL A 23 -2.55 9.87 -11.61
N GLY A 24 -3.50 9.04 -12.04
CA GLY A 24 -4.86 9.00 -11.51
C GLY A 24 -5.95 9.27 -12.55
N PHE A 25 -7.17 9.47 -12.06
CA PHE A 25 -8.33 9.72 -12.92
C PHE A 25 -8.39 11.16 -13.42
N HIS A 26 -8.71 11.33 -14.70
CA HIS A 26 -8.97 12.62 -15.32
C HIS A 26 -10.21 12.54 -16.21
N GLU A 27 -10.95 13.65 -16.26
CA GLU A 27 -11.96 13.88 -17.29
C GLU A 27 -11.36 14.74 -18.40
N VAL A 28 -11.48 14.27 -19.64
CA VAL A 28 -10.92 14.90 -20.82
C VAL A 28 -11.91 14.86 -21.98
N ASP A 29 -11.71 15.69 -22.99
CA ASP A 29 -12.48 15.60 -24.23
C ASP A 29 -12.16 14.31 -24.99
N ASP A 30 -13.09 13.93 -25.87
CA ASP A 30 -13.05 12.64 -26.56
C ASP A 30 -11.82 12.55 -27.47
N ASP A 31 -11.45 13.65 -28.11
CA ASP A 31 -10.31 13.83 -29.00
C ASP A 31 -8.98 13.63 -28.24
N VAL A 32 -8.92 14.14 -27.01
CA VAL A 32 -7.76 13.96 -26.11
C VAL A 32 -7.68 12.51 -25.64
N ALA A 33 -8.79 11.91 -25.22
CA ALA A 33 -8.84 10.50 -24.84
C ALA A 33 -8.48 9.56 -26.00
N ASP A 34 -8.81 9.94 -27.23
CA ASP A 34 -8.54 9.14 -28.42
C ASP A 34 -7.13 9.33 -29.00
N HIS A 35 -6.41 10.34 -28.55
CA HIS A 35 -5.05 10.65 -28.99
C HIS A 35 -4.06 9.53 -28.64
N TRP A 36 -3.24 9.11 -29.60
CA TRP A 36 -2.31 7.98 -29.48
C TRP A 36 -1.35 8.13 -28.30
N PHE A 37 -0.82 9.34 -28.07
CA PHE A 37 0.11 9.63 -26.98
C PHE A 37 -0.55 9.52 -25.60
N VAL A 38 -1.81 9.97 -25.48
CA VAL A 38 -2.59 9.86 -24.24
C VAL A 38 -2.87 8.38 -23.94
N LYS A 39 -3.34 7.63 -24.94
CA LYS A 39 -3.59 6.18 -24.83
C LYS A 39 -2.33 5.40 -24.41
N ALA A 40 -1.15 5.78 -24.92
CA ALA A 40 0.11 5.12 -24.55
C ALA A 40 0.50 5.27 -23.07
N HIS A 41 -0.02 6.30 -22.37
CA HIS A 41 0.28 6.58 -20.96
C HIS A 41 -0.91 6.31 -20.04
N CYS A 42 -2.04 5.85 -20.58
CA CYS A 42 -3.25 5.58 -19.83
C CYS A 42 -3.58 4.09 -19.76
N SER A 43 -4.43 3.74 -18.81
CA SER A 43 -4.94 2.37 -18.66
C SER A 43 -5.77 1.99 -19.89
N PRO A 44 -5.56 0.78 -20.47
CA PRO A 44 -6.22 0.37 -21.71
C PRO A 44 -7.74 0.22 -21.58
N ASN A 45 -8.24 -0.03 -20.37
CA ASN A 45 -9.68 -0.12 -20.07
C ASN A 45 -10.21 1.13 -19.34
N GLY A 46 -9.38 2.16 -19.13
CA GLY A 46 -9.75 3.37 -18.40
C GLY A 46 -9.85 3.21 -16.88
N GLU A 47 -9.57 2.02 -16.35
CA GLU A 47 -9.64 1.74 -14.91
C GLU A 47 -8.29 1.92 -14.23
N ALA A 48 -8.32 2.21 -12.93
CA ALA A 48 -7.12 2.15 -12.12
C ALA A 48 -6.53 0.73 -12.17
N PRO A 49 -5.20 0.57 -12.13
CA PRO A 49 -4.59 -0.71 -11.87
C PRO A 49 -5.23 -1.30 -10.61
N THR A 50 -5.75 -2.52 -10.73
CA THR A 50 -6.02 -3.31 -9.55
C THR A 50 -4.70 -3.42 -8.81
N VAL A 51 -4.68 -3.12 -7.50
CA VAL A 51 -3.57 -3.57 -6.66
C VAL A 51 -3.54 -5.07 -6.88
N ALA A 52 -2.58 -5.55 -7.68
CA ALA A 52 -2.40 -6.97 -7.85
C ALA A 52 -2.23 -7.53 -6.44
N ASP A 53 -2.94 -8.62 -6.13
CA ASP A 53 -2.73 -9.35 -4.88
C ASP A 53 -1.24 -9.65 -4.78
N ASP A 54 -0.52 -8.80 -4.06
CA ASP A 54 0.91 -8.95 -3.89
C ASP A 54 1.04 -10.11 -2.90
N PRO A 55 1.55 -11.28 -3.32
CA PRO A 55 1.61 -12.44 -2.45
C PRO A 55 2.42 -12.18 -1.17
N ARG A 56 3.25 -11.12 -1.17
CA ARG A 56 3.98 -10.67 0.01
C ARG A 56 3.08 -10.07 1.08
N ILE A 57 1.88 -9.55 0.75
CA ILE A 57 0.95 -8.98 1.73
C ILE A 57 0.47 -10.08 2.69
N ALA A 58 -0.03 -11.20 2.14
CA ALA A 58 -0.47 -12.33 2.96
C ALA A 58 0.66 -12.92 3.81
N ASP A 59 1.87 -13.00 3.25
CA ASP A 59 3.07 -13.45 3.98
C ASP A 59 3.42 -12.49 5.13
N LEU A 60 3.40 -11.17 4.89
CA LEU A 60 3.67 -10.16 5.91
C LEU A 60 2.61 -10.16 7.02
N GLU A 61 1.33 -10.35 6.69
CA GLU A 61 0.24 -10.48 7.66
C GLU A 61 0.40 -11.73 8.55
N SER A 62 0.82 -12.86 7.96
CA SER A 62 1.15 -14.06 8.74
C SER A 62 2.33 -13.82 9.67
N GLN A 63 3.41 -13.20 9.17
CA GLN A 63 4.59 -12.88 9.98
C GLN A 63 4.28 -11.92 11.13
N LEU A 64 3.37 -10.97 10.94
CA LEU A 64 2.91 -10.08 12.01
C LEU A 64 2.18 -10.85 13.10
N THR A 65 1.25 -11.72 12.70
CA THR A 65 0.49 -12.57 13.64
C THR A 65 1.42 -13.47 14.47
N ASP A 66 2.39 -14.12 13.84
CA ASP A 66 3.37 -14.96 14.53
C ASP A 66 4.24 -14.16 15.51
N LYS A 67 4.61 -12.93 15.14
CA LYS A 67 5.37 -12.02 16.01
C LYS A 67 4.55 -11.57 17.21
N ASP A 68 3.26 -11.24 17.02
CA ASP A 68 2.37 -10.83 18.11
C ASP A 68 2.19 -11.95 19.14
N VAL A 69 2.01 -13.19 18.69
CA VAL A 69 1.96 -14.38 19.59
C VAL A 69 3.26 -14.50 20.38
N LYS A 70 4.41 -14.39 19.71
CA LYS A 70 5.71 -14.52 20.37
C LYS A 70 5.98 -13.41 21.38
N ILE A 71 5.53 -12.19 21.09
CA ILE A 71 5.62 -11.06 22.02
C ILE A 71 4.78 -11.35 23.26
N ALA A 72 3.51 -11.76 23.10
CA ALA A 72 2.64 -12.09 24.22
C ALA A 72 3.20 -13.22 25.10
N GLU A 73 3.76 -14.27 24.50
CA GLU A 73 4.41 -15.36 25.24
C GLU A 73 5.64 -14.88 26.05
N LEU A 74 6.47 -14.02 25.45
CA LEU A 74 7.66 -13.49 26.12
C LEU A 74 7.29 -12.53 27.24
N GLU A 75 6.28 -11.69 27.05
CA GLU A 75 5.74 -10.80 28.07
C GLU A 75 5.18 -11.60 29.27
N ALA A 76 4.44 -12.68 29.00
CA ALA A 76 3.96 -13.59 30.04
C ALA A 76 5.13 -14.18 30.85
N LYS A 77 6.15 -14.73 30.17
CA LYS A 77 7.35 -15.28 30.84
C LYS A 77 8.10 -14.22 31.66
N LEU A 78 8.17 -12.98 31.19
CA LEU A 78 8.84 -11.89 31.90
C LEU A 78 8.08 -11.52 33.19
N THR A 79 6.75 -11.48 33.13
CA THR A 79 5.91 -11.24 34.31
C THR A 79 5.99 -12.38 35.32
N GLU A 80 6.02 -13.64 34.88
CA GLU A 80 6.25 -14.80 35.75
C GLU A 80 7.63 -14.77 36.43
N ALA A 81 8.70 -14.46 35.68
CA ALA A 81 10.05 -14.40 36.24
C ALA A 81 10.20 -13.27 37.28
N THR A 82 9.61 -12.11 37.02
CA THR A 82 9.65 -10.96 37.94
C THR A 82 8.78 -11.15 39.19
N THR A 83 7.69 -11.91 39.09
CA THR A 83 6.83 -12.24 40.25
C THR A 83 7.41 -13.36 41.10
N ASN A 84 7.98 -14.41 40.51
CA ASN A 84 8.66 -15.47 41.25
C ASN A 84 9.98 -15.00 41.89
N GLY A 85 10.74 -14.12 41.23
CA GLY A 85 11.96 -13.53 41.81
C GLY A 85 11.71 -12.73 43.11
N LYS A 86 10.51 -12.19 43.32
CA LYS A 86 10.12 -11.49 44.56
C LYS A 86 9.72 -12.42 45.71
N LYS A 87 9.31 -13.67 45.45
CA LYS A 87 8.91 -14.63 46.51
C LYS A 87 10.09 -15.40 47.12
N SER A 88 11.26 -15.38 46.48
CA SER A 88 12.40 -16.25 46.84
C SER A 88 13.41 -15.66 47.83
N LYS A 89 13.10 -14.56 48.54
CA LYS A 89 13.95 -14.09 49.65
C LYS A 89 13.36 -14.51 50.98
N PRO A 90 13.66 -15.73 51.49
CA PRO A 90 13.47 -15.98 52.91
C PRO A 90 14.43 -15.07 53.67
N ALA A 91 13.88 -14.26 54.56
CA ALA A 91 14.64 -13.64 55.63
C ALA A 91 15.09 -14.78 56.54
N ASP A 92 16.39 -15.02 56.61
CA ASP A 92 16.96 -15.84 57.68
C ASP A 92 17.55 -14.90 58.74
N ALA A 93 17.22 -15.23 59.98
CA ALA A 93 17.37 -14.45 61.20
C ALA A 93 18.70 -14.70 61.90
#